data_AF-A0A924NYP2-F1
#
_entry.id   AF-A0A924NYP2-F1
#
_cell.length_a   1.000
_cell.length_b   1.000
_cell.length_c   1.000
_cell.angle_alpha   90.00
_cell.angle_beta   90.00
_cell.angle_gamma   90.00
#
_symmetry.space_group_name_H-M   'P 1'
#
loop_
_entity.id
_entity.type
_entity.pdbx_description
1 polymer ?
#
loop_
_entity_poly.entity_id
_entity_poly.type
_entity_poly.pdbx_seq_one_letter_code
_entity_poly.pdbx_strand_id
1 'polypeptide(L)' 'DTGKRFQQEILAVGGSRPALESFKAFRGREPNIDALLRHSGMQS' A
#
# COMPACT_ATOMS: atom_id res chain seq x y z
N ASP A 1 -10.54 12.00 -2.57
CA ASP A 1 -10.72 10.72 -1.83
C ASP A 1 -9.43 9.97 -1.50
N THR A 2 -8.54 9.70 -2.46
CA THR A 2 -7.30 8.91 -2.21
C THR A 2 -6.38 9.51 -1.15
N GLY A 3 -6.16 10.82 -1.16
CA GLY A 3 -5.28 11.49 -0.17
C GLY A 3 -5.81 11.36 1.26
N LYS A 4 -7.12 11.53 1.47
CA LYS A 4 -7.77 11.34 2.78
C LYS A 4 -7.62 9.91 3.27
N ARG A 5 -7.81 8.92 2.40
CA ARG A 5 -7.60 7.50 2.76
C ARG A 5 -6.14 7.20 3.09
N PHE A 6 -5.19 7.77 2.36
CA PHE A 6 -3.77 7.59 2.65
C PHE A 6 -3.39 8.19 4.01
N GLN A 7 -3.90 9.40 4.32
CA GLN A 7 -3.73 10.01 5.62
C GLN A 7 -4.30 9.11 6.73
N GLN A 8 -5.54 8.63 6.57
CA GLN A 8 -6.24 7.84 7.59
C GLN A 8 -5.62 6.47 7.81
N GLU A 9 -5.22 5.76 6.76
CA GLU A 9 -4.81 4.36 6.86
C GLU A 9 -3.30 4.14 6.98
N ILE A 10 -2.48 5.12 6.55
CA ILE A 10 -1.02 4.99 6.58
C ILE A 10 -0.42 6.00 7.56
N LEU A 11 -0.61 7.30 7.33
CA LEU A 11 0.10 8.34 8.07
C LEU A 11 -0.36 8.45 9.52
N ALA A 12 -1.67 8.43 9.76
CA ALA A 12 -2.25 8.55 11.09
C ALA A 12 -2.01 7.30 11.96
N VAL A 13 -1.93 6.12 11.33
CA VAL A 13 -1.73 4.84 12.02
C VAL A 13 -0.25 4.64 12.42
N GLY A 14 0.68 5.06 11.57
CA GLY A 14 2.10 4.88 11.82
C GLY A 14 2.46 3.41 12.08
N GLY A 15 3.32 3.17 13.09
CA GLY A 15 3.77 1.82 13.47
C GLY A 15 2.82 1.04 14.37
N SER A 16 1.64 1.56 14.71
CA SER A 16 0.69 0.89 15.63
C SER A 16 -0.01 -0.32 15.03
N ARG A 17 -0.02 -0.44 13.69
CA ARG A 17 -0.57 -1.56 12.92
C ARG A 17 0.51 -2.12 12.00
N PRO A 18 0.60 -3.45 11.81
CA PRO A 18 1.54 -4.03 10.85
C PRO A 18 1.41 -3.38 9.46
N ALA A 19 2.54 -3.11 8.82
CA ALA A 19 2.58 -2.41 7.53
C ALA A 19 1.71 -3.09 6.45
N LEU A 20 1.67 -4.42 6.45
CA LEU A 20 0.85 -5.19 5.51
C LEU A 20 -0.66 -4.94 5.71
N GLU A 21 -1.13 -4.87 6.95
CA GLU A 21 -2.53 -4.57 7.25
C GLU A 21 -2.89 -3.13 6.87
N SER A 22 -2.00 -2.18 7.15
CA SER A 22 -2.16 -0.79 6.71
C SER A 22 -2.22 -0.67 5.19
N PHE A 23 -1.39 -1.44 4.46
CA PHE A 23 -1.45 -1.52 3.01
C PHE A 23 -2.80 -2.04 2.53
N LYS A 24 -3.31 -3.14 3.09
CA LYS A 24 -4.61 -3.72 2.71
C LYS A 24 -5.76 -2.74 2.96
N ALA A 25 -5.78 -2.06 4.11
CA ALA A 25 -6.82 -1.07 4.42
C ALA A 25 -6.83 0.11 3.43
N PHE A 26 -5.64 0.60 3.05
CA PHE A 26 -5.52 1.67 2.06
C PHE A 26 -5.84 1.21 0.63
N ARG A 27 -5.33 0.05 0.21
CA ARG A 27 -5.37 -0.43 -1.18
C ARG A 27 -6.58 -1.31 -1.50
N GLY A 28 -7.26 -1.84 -0.50
CA GLY A 28 -8.39 -2.77 -0.63
C GLY A 28 -8.00 -4.17 -1.13
N ARG A 29 -6.71 -4.47 -1.22
CA ARG A 29 -6.17 -5.75 -1.70
C ARG A 29 -4.78 -6.01 -1.15
N GLU A 30 -4.33 -7.25 -1.27
CA GLU A 30 -2.94 -7.64 -1.04
C GLU A 30 -1.97 -6.92 -2.00
N PRO A 31 -0.70 -6.72 -1.60
CA PRO A 31 0.34 -6.27 -2.51
C PRO A 31 0.57 -7.34 -3.58
N ASN A 32 0.94 -6.90 -4.79
CA ASN A 32 1.33 -7.79 -5.88
C ASN A 32 2.72 -7.35 -6.36
N ILE A 33 3.65 -8.32 -6.39
CA ILE A 33 5.03 -8.14 -6.86
C ILE A 33 5.11 -7.65 -8.30
N ASP A 34 4.15 -7.99 -9.16
CA ASP A 34 4.09 -7.55 -10.55
C ASP A 34 4.10 -6.02 -10.68
N ALA A 35 3.52 -5.32 -9.69
CA ALA A 35 3.53 -3.86 -9.66
C ALA A 35 4.96 -3.29 -9.53
N LEU A 36 5.80 -3.94 -8.72
CA LEU A 36 7.21 -3.59 -8.58
C LEU A 36 7.97 -3.94 -9.86
N LEU A 37 7.77 -5.16 -10.39
CA LEU A 37 8.46 -5.61 -11.61
C LEU A 37 8.19 -4.68 -12.80
N ARG A 38 6.94 -4.24 -12.99
CA ARG A 38 6.60 -3.24 -14.03
C ARG A 38 7.36 -1.95 -13.87
N HIS A 39 7.35 -1.43 -12.64
CA HIS A 39 7.94 -0.14 -12.35
C HIS A 39 9.47 -0.17 -12.47
N SER A 40 10.08 -1.32 -12.16
CA SER A 40 11.52 -1.55 -12.29
C SER A 40 11.97 -1.97 -13.69
N GLY A 41 11.06 -2.08 -14.68
CA GLY A 41 11.40 -2.55 -16.02
C GLY A 41 11.84 -4.02 -16.07
N MET A 42 11.43 -4.82 -15.09
CA MET A 42 11.79 -6.25 -14.95
C MET A 42 10.64 -7.18 -15.32
N GLN A 43 9.60 -6.69 -16.01
CA GLN A 43 8.58 -7.57 -16.59
C GLN A 43 9.08 -8.13 -17.92
N SER A 44 9.06 -9.46 -18.04
CA SER A 44 9.30 -10.20 -19.28
C SER A 44 8.12 -10.08 -20.24
#